data_AF-A0A498NWA4-F1
#
_entry.id   AF-A0A498NWA4-F1
#
_cell.length_a   1.000
_cell.length_b   1.000
_cell.length_c   1.000
_cell.angle_alpha   90.00
_cell.angle_beta   90.00
_cell.angle_gamma   90.00
#
_symmetry.space_group_name_H-M   'P 1'
#
loop_
_entity.id
_entity.type
_entity.pdbx_description
1 polymer ?
#
loop_
_entity_poly.entity_id
_entity_poly.type
_entity_poly.pdbx_seq_one_letter_code
_entity_poly.pdbx_strand_id
1 'polypeptide(L)'
;MDPSGVQLRHRRRFIRRGYFTAGPNQVWHIDGYDKLKPFGVAISGCIDGFSRKVMWLRSGSSYNDPGIIAYYYMKCASEFGVPARLRTDCGTENGTMVAIHCALRAQHTDDFAGVLSHMYGTSTANQHIESWWSFFRKQRTQFWIDLFSDLRERHLFNGSHEHKCLLRYVFLGILQKDLDEYRELWNNHTIRPVRQSSCHSGKPEAMYHLPHSSCGRNVSFVMENARKPLGEDQASCQAVPRVTDACAVPGKSASAVVQFMKYRELKETERKTFSKSKKKSNKPVKISVGIMNKTKNGLRPMRGKNLPLHVDPQWSSEQLLAAALKKQKDFNQDMEDGEYVLLYPDGSQIKNIPGTDTPFTIGEYKEAIGKAYQRITLYICTLEDLLSKSKY
;
A
#
# COMPACT_ATOMS: atom_id res chain seq x y z
N MET A 1 -18.99 -9.00 1.94
CA MET A 1 -17.99 -10.09 2.08
C MET A 1 -18.10 -10.94 0.82
N ASP A 2 -17.00 -11.24 0.12
CA ASP A 2 -16.97 -12.05 -1.11
C ASP A 2 -16.95 -13.56 -0.75
N PRO A 3 -18.07 -14.29 -0.86
CA PRO A 3 -18.16 -15.69 -0.44
C PRO A 3 -17.40 -16.63 -1.38
N SER A 4 -17.36 -16.25 -2.66
CA SER A 4 -16.69 -17.01 -3.73
C SER A 4 -15.17 -17.02 -3.53
N GLY A 5 -14.58 -15.86 -3.19
CA GLY A 5 -13.16 -15.73 -2.89
C GLY A 5 -12.73 -16.44 -1.59
N VAL A 6 -13.66 -16.69 -0.67
CA VAL A 6 -13.40 -17.47 0.57
C VAL A 6 -13.39 -18.97 0.26
N GLN A 7 -14.36 -19.47 -0.51
CA GLN A 7 -14.40 -20.87 -0.93
C GLN A 7 -13.19 -21.26 -1.81
N LEU A 8 -12.74 -20.36 -2.70
CA LEU A 8 -11.54 -20.59 -3.51
C LEU A 8 -10.25 -20.67 -2.69
N ARG A 9 -10.13 -19.85 -1.63
CA ARG A 9 -9.02 -19.93 -0.66
C ARG A 9 -9.03 -21.23 0.14
N HIS A 10 -10.22 -21.73 0.51
CA HIS A 10 -10.37 -23.01 1.20
C HIS A 10 -9.91 -24.20 0.34
N ARG A 11 -10.04 -24.11 -0.99
CA ARG A 11 -9.61 -25.13 -1.96
C ARG A 11 -8.12 -25.08 -2.31
N ARG A 12 -7.31 -24.20 -1.69
CA ARG A 12 -5.89 -23.93 -2.01
C ARG A 12 -5.62 -23.64 -3.50
N ARG A 13 -6.64 -23.31 -4.28
CA ARG A 13 -6.53 -22.96 -5.70
C ARG A 13 -6.39 -21.45 -5.80
N PHE A 14 -5.16 -20.95 -5.85
CA PHE A 14 -4.89 -19.53 -6.04
C PHE A 14 -5.21 -19.15 -7.49
N ILE A 15 -6.44 -18.72 -7.75
CA ILE A 15 -6.81 -18.11 -9.04
C ILE A 15 -6.16 -16.72 -9.08
N ARG A 16 -5.07 -16.60 -9.86
CA ARG A 16 -4.45 -15.31 -10.15
C ARG A 16 -5.41 -14.51 -11.03
N ARG A 17 -5.73 -13.28 -10.63
CA ARG A 17 -6.44 -12.34 -11.51
C ARG A 17 -5.54 -12.06 -12.71
N GLY A 18 -6.04 -12.27 -13.92
CA GLY A 18 -5.33 -11.89 -15.14
C GLY A 18 -5.31 -10.37 -15.23
N TYR A 19 -4.12 -9.79 -15.42
CA TYR A 19 -4.00 -8.39 -15.80
C TYR A 19 -4.09 -8.30 -17.32
N PHE A 20 -4.97 -7.42 -17.82
CA PHE A 20 -5.18 -7.25 -19.24
C PHE A 20 -5.18 -5.75 -19.59
N THR A 21 -4.40 -5.41 -20.61
CA THR A 21 -4.39 -4.12 -21.28
C THR A 21 -4.39 -4.36 -22.79
N ALA A 22 -5.17 -3.57 -23.51
CA ALA A 22 -5.35 -3.58 -24.95
C ALA A 22 -4.12 -3.05 -25.72
N GLY A 23 -3.33 -2.16 -25.10
CA GLY A 23 -2.17 -1.57 -25.76
C GLY A 23 -1.39 -0.58 -24.88
N PRO A 24 -0.26 -0.05 -25.39
CA PRO A 24 0.50 1.01 -24.74
C PRO A 24 -0.38 2.22 -24.43
N ASN A 25 -0.02 2.99 -23.40
CA ASN A 25 -0.74 4.19 -22.95
C ASN A 25 -2.18 3.96 -22.49
N GLN A 26 -2.67 2.72 -22.39
CA GLN A 26 -4.01 2.50 -21.85
C GLN A 26 -4.05 2.75 -20.34
N VAL A 27 -3.02 2.31 -19.60
CA VAL A 27 -2.91 2.54 -18.16
C VAL A 27 -1.46 2.78 -17.79
N TRP A 28 -1.19 3.93 -17.17
CA TRP A 28 0.08 4.19 -16.50
C TRP A 28 -0.05 3.95 -15.00
N HIS A 29 0.94 3.27 -14.43
CA HIS A 29 1.02 2.95 -13.02
C HIS A 29 2.12 3.77 -12.38
N ILE A 30 1.75 4.60 -11.41
CA ILE A 30 2.66 5.54 -10.74
C ILE A 30 2.79 5.16 -9.28
N ASP A 31 4.01 5.25 -8.77
CA ASP A 31 4.31 4.88 -7.39
C ASP A 31 5.60 5.54 -6.87
N GLY A 32 5.67 5.68 -5.55
CA GLY A 32 6.84 6.17 -4.82
C GLY A 32 7.65 5.02 -4.21
N TYR A 33 8.97 5.07 -4.36
CA TYR A 33 9.88 4.08 -3.79
C TYR A 33 10.64 4.62 -2.58
N ASP A 34 10.23 4.17 -1.39
CA ASP A 34 10.62 4.74 -0.10
C ASP A 34 11.85 4.07 0.57
N LYS A 35 12.53 3.11 -0.08
CA LYS A 35 13.61 2.36 0.59
C LYS A 35 14.84 3.21 0.94
N LEU A 36 15.08 4.31 0.23
CA LEU A 36 16.16 5.26 0.51
C LEU A 36 15.73 6.45 1.37
N LYS A 37 14.45 6.51 1.78
CA LYS A 37 13.90 7.59 2.59
C LYS A 37 14.62 7.80 3.93
N PRO A 38 15.12 6.76 4.64
CA PRO A 38 15.95 6.96 5.84
C PRO A 38 17.20 7.82 5.59
N PHE A 39 17.72 7.80 4.36
CA PHE A 39 18.88 8.58 3.91
C PHE A 39 18.49 9.94 3.29
N GLY A 40 17.20 10.28 3.30
CA GLY A 40 16.69 11.54 2.75
C GLY A 40 16.51 11.53 1.23
N VAL A 41 16.44 10.36 0.60
CA VAL A 41 16.27 10.23 -0.85
C VAL A 41 15.01 9.46 -1.17
N ALA A 42 14.23 9.99 -2.11
CA ALA A 42 12.97 9.43 -2.56
C ALA A 42 13.03 9.26 -4.09
N ILE A 43 12.73 8.07 -4.63
CA ILE A 43 12.64 7.75 -6.08
C ILE A 43 11.19 7.58 -6.60
N SER A 44 10.70 8.43 -7.51
CA SER A 44 9.37 8.30 -8.12
C SER A 44 9.49 7.52 -9.42
N GLY A 45 8.57 6.59 -9.66
CA GLY A 45 8.52 5.80 -10.88
C GLY A 45 7.16 5.85 -11.56
N CYS A 46 7.17 5.65 -12.88
CA CYS A 46 5.98 5.34 -13.66
C CYS A 46 6.28 4.24 -14.66
N ILE A 47 5.36 3.31 -14.83
CA ILE A 47 5.46 2.20 -15.79
C ILE A 47 4.18 2.08 -16.61
N ASP A 48 4.33 1.82 -17.90
CA ASP A 48 3.22 1.49 -18.78
C ASP A 48 2.73 0.06 -18.52
N GLY A 49 1.42 -0.11 -18.34
CA GLY A 49 0.82 -1.40 -17.97
C GLY A 49 0.89 -2.48 -19.05
N PHE A 50 1.01 -2.10 -20.32
CA PHE A 50 1.05 -3.04 -21.44
C PHE A 50 2.48 -3.49 -21.76
N SER A 51 3.34 -2.52 -22.09
CA SER A 51 4.73 -2.74 -22.51
C SER A 51 5.68 -2.99 -21.35
N ARG A 52 5.30 -2.59 -20.12
CA ARG A 52 6.20 -2.56 -18.95
C ARG A 52 7.42 -1.66 -19.15
N LYS A 53 7.32 -0.68 -20.05
CA LYS A 53 8.30 0.39 -20.25
C LYS A 53 8.26 1.33 -19.04
N VAL A 54 9.43 1.62 -18.48
CA VAL A 54 9.59 2.61 -17.41
C VAL A 54 9.56 3.99 -18.06
N MET A 55 8.43 4.67 -17.83
CA MET A 55 8.12 5.96 -18.43
C MET A 55 8.94 7.07 -17.79
N TRP A 56 9.08 7.08 -16.46
CA TRP A 56 10.05 7.90 -15.75
C TRP A 56 10.59 7.20 -14.51
N LEU A 57 11.78 7.63 -14.09
CA LEU A 57 12.41 7.22 -12.85
C LEU A 57 13.26 8.39 -12.33
N ARG A 58 12.82 9.04 -11.24
CA ARG A 58 13.40 10.30 -10.76
C ARG A 58 13.67 10.27 -9.27
N SER A 59 14.87 10.65 -8.85
CA SER A 59 15.22 10.85 -7.45
C SER A 59 14.94 12.30 -7.01
N GLY A 60 14.69 12.48 -5.72
CA GLY A 60 14.42 13.77 -5.10
C GLY A 60 14.58 13.71 -3.58
N SER A 61 14.42 14.88 -2.95
CA SER A 61 14.49 15.03 -1.49
C SER A 61 13.25 14.53 -0.77
N SER A 62 12.08 14.73 -1.37
CA SER A 62 10.78 14.21 -0.94
C SER A 62 9.79 14.30 -2.09
N TYR A 63 8.74 13.49 -2.08
CA TYR A 63 7.58 13.70 -2.99
C TYR A 63 6.45 14.46 -2.31
N ASN A 64 6.66 15.02 -1.11
CA ASN A 64 5.59 15.73 -0.42
C ASN A 64 5.14 17.00 -1.16
N ASP A 65 5.89 17.45 -2.17
CA ASP A 65 5.52 18.53 -3.07
C ASP A 65 4.78 17.98 -4.32
N PRO A 66 3.47 18.23 -4.45
CA PRO A 66 2.69 17.81 -5.62
C PRO A 66 3.17 18.43 -6.94
N GLY A 67 3.87 19.57 -6.89
CA GLY A 67 4.41 20.25 -8.07
C GLY A 67 5.48 19.44 -8.78
N ILE A 68 6.33 18.73 -8.03
CA ILE A 68 7.42 17.91 -8.59
C ILE A 68 6.85 16.72 -9.37
N ILE A 69 5.88 16.00 -8.78
CA ILE A 69 5.24 14.87 -9.45
C ILE A 69 4.45 15.33 -10.69
N ALA A 70 3.76 16.47 -10.59
CA ALA A 70 3.09 17.09 -11.72
C ALA A 70 4.06 17.45 -12.85
N TYR A 71 5.25 17.97 -12.53
CA TYR A 71 6.31 18.27 -13.50
C TYR A 71 6.80 16.99 -14.21
N TYR A 72 7.09 15.92 -13.47
CA TYR A 72 7.51 14.64 -14.07
C TYR A 72 6.45 14.08 -15.00
N TYR A 73 5.19 14.12 -14.58
CA TYR A 73 4.07 13.69 -15.41
C TYR A 73 3.96 14.54 -16.68
N MET A 74 3.98 15.87 -16.58
CA MET A 74 3.86 16.75 -17.75
C MET A 74 4.99 16.55 -18.74
N LYS A 75 6.23 16.42 -18.25
CA LYS A 75 7.39 16.11 -19.10
C LYS A 75 7.19 14.79 -19.83
N CYS A 76 6.78 13.75 -19.12
CA CYS A 76 6.50 12.44 -19.72
C CYS A 76 5.33 12.49 -20.71
N ALA A 77 4.26 13.19 -20.39
CA ALA A 77 3.08 13.32 -21.24
C ALA A 77 3.40 14.10 -22.53
N SER A 78 4.33 15.06 -22.49
CA SER A 78 4.79 15.78 -23.68
C SER A 78 5.61 14.91 -24.64
N GLU A 79 6.30 13.89 -24.13
CA GLU A 79 7.15 12.99 -24.92
C GLU A 79 6.34 11.78 -25.45
N PHE A 80 5.44 11.24 -24.63
CA PHE A 80 4.79 9.95 -24.87
C PHE A 80 3.27 10.04 -25.10
N GLY A 81 2.72 11.24 -25.05
CA GLY A 81 1.28 11.48 -25.06
C GLY A 81 0.63 11.23 -23.69
N VAL A 82 -0.67 11.52 -23.63
CA VAL A 82 -1.47 11.36 -22.40
C VAL A 82 -2.08 9.96 -22.39
N PRO A 83 -1.93 9.18 -21.30
CA PRO A 83 -2.54 7.86 -21.25
C PRO A 83 -4.07 7.94 -21.17
N ALA A 84 -4.77 6.88 -21.56
CA ALA A 84 -6.22 6.80 -21.41
C ALA A 84 -6.62 6.78 -19.92
N ARG A 85 -5.81 6.10 -19.09
CA ARG A 85 -5.97 6.12 -17.63
C ARG A 85 -4.68 6.25 -16.85
N LEU A 86 -4.79 6.94 -15.73
CA LEU A 86 -3.75 7.07 -14.72
C LEU A 86 -4.14 6.31 -13.45
N ARG A 87 -3.26 5.43 -12.98
CA ARG A 87 -3.44 4.71 -11.71
C ARG A 87 -2.42 5.18 -10.69
N THR A 88 -2.93 5.62 -9.55
CA THR A 88 -2.11 6.05 -8.40
C THR A 88 -2.65 5.44 -7.12
N ASP A 89 -1.82 5.46 -6.08
CA ASP A 89 -2.30 5.29 -4.72
C ASP A 89 -3.05 6.54 -4.24
N CYS A 90 -3.64 6.46 -3.04
CA CYS A 90 -4.34 7.59 -2.41
C CYS A 90 -3.37 8.56 -1.71
N GLY A 91 -2.21 8.84 -2.31
CA GLY A 91 -1.25 9.83 -1.84
C GLY A 91 -1.71 11.27 -2.06
N THR A 92 -1.36 12.16 -1.14
CA THR A 92 -1.65 13.61 -1.24
C THR A 92 -0.81 14.29 -2.32
N GLU A 93 0.38 13.77 -2.58
CA GLU A 93 1.36 14.21 -3.55
C GLU A 93 0.88 14.08 -5.00
N ASN A 94 0.00 13.12 -5.27
CA ASN A 94 -0.47 12.83 -6.62
C ASN A 94 -1.62 13.75 -7.06
N GLY A 95 -2.21 14.53 -6.16
CA GLY A 95 -3.44 15.29 -6.41
C GLY A 95 -3.34 16.27 -7.58
N THR A 96 -2.24 17.02 -7.68
CA THR A 96 -2.04 18.01 -8.76
C THR A 96 -1.90 17.33 -10.12
N MET A 97 -1.07 16.29 -10.20
CA MET A 97 -0.90 15.48 -11.40
C MET A 97 -2.24 14.90 -11.88
N VAL A 98 -3.02 14.33 -10.95
CA VAL A 98 -4.31 13.74 -11.24
C VAL A 98 -5.29 14.77 -11.79
N ALA A 99 -5.31 15.97 -11.23
CA ALA A 99 -6.15 17.07 -11.73
C ALA A 99 -5.73 17.56 -13.12
N ILE A 100 -4.41 17.65 -13.39
CA ILE A 100 -3.89 17.96 -14.73
C ILE A 100 -4.30 16.86 -15.73
N HIS A 101 -4.16 15.59 -15.36
CA HIS A 101 -4.52 14.47 -16.22
C HIS A 101 -5.99 14.52 -16.63
N CYS A 102 -6.91 14.69 -15.67
CA CYS A 102 -8.33 14.79 -15.96
C CYS A 102 -8.68 16.02 -16.81
N ALA A 103 -7.99 17.15 -16.63
CA ALA A 103 -8.18 18.34 -17.45
C ALA A 103 -7.71 18.11 -18.90
N LEU A 104 -6.53 17.52 -19.11
CA LEU A 104 -6.03 17.15 -20.43
C LEU A 104 -6.94 16.12 -21.12
N ARG A 105 -7.65 15.32 -20.33
CA ARG A 105 -8.56 14.29 -20.80
C ARG A 105 -10.02 14.75 -20.94
N ALA A 106 -10.35 16.00 -20.63
CA ALA A 106 -11.73 16.47 -20.51
C ALA A 106 -12.50 16.53 -21.83
N GLN A 107 -11.82 16.72 -22.97
CA GLN A 107 -12.43 16.86 -24.30
C GLN A 107 -12.41 15.57 -25.12
N HIS A 108 -11.84 14.49 -24.58
CA HIS A 108 -11.83 13.21 -25.28
C HIS A 108 -13.19 12.51 -25.21
N THR A 109 -13.43 11.60 -26.15
CA THR A 109 -14.74 10.96 -26.35
C THR A 109 -14.79 9.49 -25.92
N ASP A 110 -13.68 8.90 -25.47
CA ASP A 110 -13.67 7.52 -24.96
C ASP A 110 -14.26 7.41 -23.55
N ASP A 111 -14.62 6.18 -23.17
CA ASP A 111 -15.29 5.83 -21.91
C ASP A 111 -14.55 6.29 -20.64
N PHE A 112 -13.24 6.58 -20.76
CA PHE A 112 -12.40 7.01 -19.65
C PHE A 112 -12.10 8.53 -19.70
N ALA A 113 -12.79 9.32 -20.50
CA ALA A 113 -12.54 10.76 -20.57
C ALA A 113 -12.82 11.51 -19.25
N GLY A 114 -12.16 12.66 -19.12
CA GLY A 114 -12.33 13.57 -17.97
C GLY A 114 -12.01 12.91 -16.62
N VAL A 115 -12.98 12.94 -15.70
CA VAL A 115 -12.83 12.48 -14.31
C VAL A 115 -12.60 10.96 -14.22
N LEU A 116 -13.10 10.20 -15.21
CA LEU A 116 -12.99 8.74 -15.25
C LEU A 116 -11.61 8.25 -15.73
N SER A 117 -10.76 9.17 -16.18
CA SER A 117 -9.39 8.87 -16.63
C SER A 117 -8.47 8.54 -15.45
N HIS A 118 -8.85 8.89 -14.23
CA HIS A 118 -8.05 8.57 -13.05
C HIS A 118 -8.69 7.46 -12.22
N MET A 119 -7.86 6.53 -11.74
CA MET A 119 -8.28 5.49 -10.81
C MET A 119 -7.38 5.42 -9.58
N TYR A 120 -7.98 5.58 -8.40
CA TYR A 120 -7.32 5.26 -7.14
C TYR A 120 -7.31 3.73 -6.94
N GLY A 121 -6.13 3.21 -6.59
CA GLY A 121 -5.93 1.81 -6.26
C GLY A 121 -5.23 1.64 -4.92
N THR A 122 -5.46 0.52 -4.24
CA THR A 122 -4.56 0.09 -3.16
C THR A 122 -3.19 -0.25 -3.75
N SER A 123 -2.11 -0.08 -2.97
CA SER A 123 -0.74 -0.45 -3.41
C SER A 123 -0.66 -1.91 -3.88
N THR A 124 -1.38 -2.81 -3.22
CA THR A 124 -1.51 -4.23 -3.62
C THR A 124 -2.14 -4.48 -4.99
N ALA A 125 -2.83 -3.48 -5.53
CA ALA A 125 -3.44 -3.52 -6.85
C ALA A 125 -2.62 -2.75 -7.90
N ASN A 126 -1.53 -2.08 -7.50
CA ASN A 126 -0.55 -1.43 -8.39
C ASN A 126 0.56 -2.42 -8.81
N GLN A 127 0.15 -3.61 -9.26
CA GLN A 127 1.02 -4.79 -9.32
C GLN A 127 2.20 -4.64 -10.28
N HIS A 128 2.06 -3.86 -11.36
CA HIS A 128 3.11 -3.72 -12.37
C HIS A 128 4.34 -3.01 -11.82
N ILE A 129 4.14 -1.84 -11.21
CA ILE A 129 5.24 -1.06 -10.65
C ILE A 129 5.77 -1.69 -9.37
N GLU A 130 4.91 -2.25 -8.52
CA GLU A 130 5.32 -2.98 -7.30
C GLU A 130 6.15 -4.23 -7.61
N SER A 131 5.76 -5.01 -8.63
CA SER A 131 6.57 -6.12 -9.11
C SER A 131 7.89 -5.64 -9.69
N TRP A 132 7.90 -4.50 -10.39
CA TRP A 132 9.10 -3.92 -10.96
C TRP A 132 10.08 -3.43 -9.88
N TRP A 133 9.58 -2.82 -8.80
CA TRP A 133 10.39 -2.40 -7.65
C TRP A 133 11.18 -3.56 -7.04
N SER A 134 10.65 -4.79 -7.08
CA SER A 134 11.36 -5.98 -6.62
C SER A 134 12.59 -6.30 -7.47
N PHE A 135 12.55 -6.06 -8.79
CA PHE A 135 13.71 -6.20 -9.67
C PHE A 135 14.69 -5.05 -9.44
N PHE A 136 14.19 -3.81 -9.39
CA PHE A 136 14.99 -2.62 -9.15
C PHE A 136 15.78 -2.72 -7.83
N ARG A 137 15.13 -3.20 -6.76
CA ARG A 137 15.77 -3.44 -5.46
C ARG A 137 16.97 -4.37 -5.60
N LYS A 138 16.81 -5.51 -6.27
CA LYS A 138 17.84 -6.55 -6.39
C LYS A 138 19.00 -6.15 -7.29
N GLN A 139 18.74 -5.41 -8.36
CA GLN A 139 19.74 -5.13 -9.40
C GLN A 139 20.46 -3.80 -9.23
N ARG A 140 19.84 -2.83 -8.53
CA ARG A 140 20.39 -1.48 -8.39
C ARG A 140 20.34 -0.96 -6.95
N THR A 141 19.15 -0.88 -6.36
CA THR A 141 19.03 -0.17 -5.07
C THR A 141 19.72 -0.86 -3.90
N GLN A 142 20.02 -2.16 -3.99
CA GLN A 142 20.78 -2.89 -2.96
C GLN A 142 22.11 -2.23 -2.67
N PHE A 143 22.89 -1.97 -3.71
CA PHE A 143 24.16 -1.28 -3.62
C PHE A 143 24.05 0.06 -2.87
N TRP A 144 23.09 0.91 -3.23
CA TRP A 144 22.90 2.22 -2.59
C TRP A 144 22.51 2.11 -1.12
N ILE A 145 21.70 1.11 -0.76
CA ILE A 145 21.32 0.89 0.64
C ILE A 145 22.53 0.42 1.45
N ASP A 146 23.36 -0.45 0.88
CA ASP A 146 24.54 -0.97 1.55
C ASP A 146 25.58 0.15 1.73
N LEU A 147 25.87 0.90 0.66
CA LEU A 147 26.77 2.07 0.70
C LEU A 147 26.37 3.08 1.78
N PHE A 148 25.10 3.48 1.84
CA PHE A 148 24.66 4.44 2.85
C PHE A 148 24.56 3.84 4.25
N SER A 149 24.36 2.52 4.36
CA SER A 149 24.43 1.83 5.65
C SER A 149 25.85 1.77 6.18
N ASP A 150 26.85 1.54 5.32
CA ASP A 150 28.27 1.57 5.68
C ASP A 150 28.69 2.96 6.19
N LEU A 151 28.19 4.04 5.57
CA LEU A 151 28.42 5.41 6.07
C LEU A 151 27.86 5.60 7.48
N ARG A 152 26.70 4.99 7.78
CA ARG A 152 26.10 5.05 9.12
C ARG A 152 26.90 4.24 10.13
N GLU A 153 27.36 3.05 9.75
CA GLU A 153 28.18 2.17 10.60
C GLU A 153 29.54 2.79 10.94
N ARG A 154 30.12 3.57 10.01
CA ARG A 154 31.35 4.33 10.24
C ARG A 154 31.14 5.66 10.97
N HIS A 155 29.93 5.94 11.46
CA HIS A 155 29.55 7.20 12.11
C HIS A 155 29.71 8.46 11.22
N LEU A 156 29.78 8.30 9.90
CA LEU A 156 29.80 9.41 8.93
C LEU A 156 28.39 9.91 8.59
N PHE A 157 27.36 9.12 8.91
CA PHE A 157 25.95 9.47 8.73
C PHE A 157 25.14 9.18 9.99
N ASN A 158 24.54 10.21 10.58
CA ASN A 158 23.72 10.10 11.80
C ASN A 158 22.20 10.22 11.54
N GLY A 159 21.77 10.45 10.29
CA GLY A 159 20.35 10.61 9.94
C GLY A 159 19.74 11.99 10.23
N SER A 160 20.55 12.94 10.72
CA SER A 160 20.17 14.34 10.88
C SER A 160 19.76 14.98 9.54
N HIS A 161 19.08 16.13 9.62
CA HIS A 161 18.67 16.85 8.43
C HIS A 161 19.89 17.27 7.59
N GLU A 162 20.95 17.74 8.26
CA GLU A 162 22.20 18.22 7.69
C GLU A 162 22.92 17.08 6.95
N HIS A 163 23.05 15.91 7.57
CA HIS A 163 23.69 14.76 6.92
C HIS A 163 22.88 14.26 5.73
N LYS A 164 21.54 14.30 5.79
CA LYS A 164 20.68 14.00 4.64
C LYS A 164 20.85 15.02 3.52
N CYS A 165 21.04 16.31 3.83
CA CYS A 165 21.36 17.35 2.85
C CYS A 165 22.72 17.09 2.19
N LEU A 166 23.76 16.80 2.98
CA LEU A 166 25.09 16.47 2.47
C LEU A 166 25.10 15.22 1.59
N LEU A 167 24.43 14.16 2.03
CA LEU A 167 24.29 12.92 1.26
C LEU A 167 23.62 13.18 -0.09
N ARG A 168 22.53 13.98 -0.10
CA ARG A 168 21.89 14.40 -1.35
C ARG A 168 22.83 15.25 -2.22
N TYR A 169 23.54 16.21 -1.65
CA TYR A 169 24.47 17.06 -2.38
C TYR A 169 25.54 16.24 -3.11
N VAL A 170 26.10 15.23 -2.45
CA VAL A 170 27.16 14.38 -3.01
C VAL A 170 26.62 13.31 -3.96
N PHE A 171 25.56 12.60 -3.56
CA PHE A 171 25.16 11.36 -4.25
C PHE A 171 23.90 11.50 -5.12
N LEU A 172 23.06 12.52 -4.96
CA LEU A 172 21.78 12.57 -5.67
C LEU A 172 21.95 12.64 -7.19
N GLY A 173 22.94 13.40 -7.67
CA GLY A 173 23.26 13.48 -9.10
C GLY A 173 23.78 12.16 -9.66
N ILE A 174 24.67 11.48 -8.92
CA ILE A 174 25.22 10.18 -9.30
C ILE A 174 24.11 9.12 -9.32
N LEU A 175 23.26 9.12 -8.28
CA LEU A 175 22.11 8.25 -8.21
C LEU A 175 21.16 8.50 -9.38
N GLN A 176 20.84 9.77 -9.70
CA GLN A 176 19.96 10.07 -10.83
C GLN A 176 20.53 9.54 -12.15
N LYS A 177 21.84 9.66 -12.38
CA LYS A 177 22.50 9.06 -13.54
C LYS A 177 22.36 7.53 -13.58
N ASP A 178 22.59 6.84 -12.46
CA ASP A 178 22.38 5.38 -12.35
C ASP A 178 20.91 4.99 -12.62
N LEU A 179 19.94 5.80 -12.16
CA LEU A 179 18.53 5.59 -12.46
C LEU A 179 18.22 5.72 -13.95
N ASP A 180 18.80 6.72 -14.62
CA ASP A 180 18.62 6.94 -16.05
C ASP A 180 19.22 5.78 -16.87
N GLU A 181 20.45 5.36 -16.55
CA GLU A 181 21.10 4.20 -17.18
C GLU A 181 20.29 2.92 -16.95
N TYR A 182 19.79 2.69 -15.73
CA TYR A 182 18.96 1.52 -15.43
C TYR A 182 17.63 1.55 -16.18
N ARG A 183 16.99 2.72 -16.32
CA ARG A 183 15.77 2.88 -17.11
C ARG A 183 16.01 2.48 -18.57
N GLU A 184 17.11 2.92 -19.17
CA GLU A 184 17.46 2.57 -20.55
C GLU A 184 17.73 1.07 -20.70
N LEU A 185 18.51 0.47 -19.79
CA LEU A 185 18.77 -0.96 -19.77
C LEU A 185 17.49 -1.77 -19.61
N TRP A 186 16.62 -1.37 -18.68
CA TRP A 186 15.32 -2.02 -18.49
C TRP A 186 14.42 -1.86 -19.70
N ASN A 187 14.39 -0.70 -20.36
CA ASN A 187 13.50 -0.54 -21.50
C ASN A 187 13.96 -1.36 -22.72
N ASN A 188 15.27 -1.65 -22.82
CA ASN A 188 15.84 -2.43 -23.92
C ASN A 188 16.03 -3.93 -23.65
N HIS A 189 15.91 -4.39 -22.39
CA HIS A 189 16.05 -5.81 -22.08
C HIS A 189 14.85 -6.63 -22.60
N THR A 190 15.10 -7.89 -22.94
CA THR A 190 14.05 -8.80 -23.39
C THR A 190 13.37 -9.45 -22.20
N ILE A 191 12.07 -9.20 -22.01
CA ILE A 191 11.28 -9.90 -21.01
C ILE A 191 10.83 -11.25 -21.55
N ARG A 192 11.23 -12.32 -20.86
CA ARG A 192 10.91 -13.69 -21.26
C ARG A 192 9.41 -14.00 -21.11
N PRO A 193 8.83 -14.83 -22.00
CA PRO A 193 7.45 -15.31 -21.86
C PRO A 193 7.28 -16.17 -20.61
N VAL A 194 6.17 -15.97 -19.89
CA VAL A 194 5.78 -16.79 -18.74
C VAL A 194 4.44 -17.44 -19.03
N ARG A 195 4.39 -18.77 -19.07
CA ARG A 195 3.17 -19.56 -19.43
C ARG A 195 1.92 -19.20 -18.62
N GLN A 196 2.11 -18.77 -17.37
CA GLN A 196 1.03 -18.47 -16.42
C GLN A 196 0.60 -16.98 -16.44
N SER A 197 1.26 -16.14 -17.24
CA SER A 197 0.99 -14.71 -17.31
C SER A 197 0.24 -14.37 -18.60
N SER A 198 -0.78 -13.52 -18.49
CA SER A 198 -1.45 -12.89 -19.63
C SER A 198 -0.65 -11.71 -20.21
N CYS A 199 0.44 -11.31 -19.57
CA CYS A 199 1.25 -10.16 -20.00
C CYS A 199 2.10 -10.50 -21.24
N HIS A 200 2.23 -9.51 -22.13
CA HIS A 200 3.04 -9.61 -23.34
C HIS A 200 4.53 -9.70 -23.01
N SER A 201 5.27 -10.52 -23.76
CA SER A 201 6.71 -10.71 -23.67
C SER A 201 7.43 -10.04 -24.83
N GLY A 202 8.64 -9.53 -24.61
CA GLY A 202 9.38 -8.78 -25.60
C GLY A 202 10.24 -7.72 -24.93
N LYS A 203 10.86 -6.86 -25.74
CA LYS A 203 11.55 -5.65 -25.24
C LYS A 203 10.51 -4.57 -24.93
N PRO A 204 10.49 -3.97 -23.73
CA PRO A 204 9.53 -2.91 -23.40
C PRO A 204 9.49 -1.77 -24.42
N GLU A 205 10.65 -1.34 -24.90
CA GLU A 205 10.76 -0.31 -25.94
C GLU A 205 10.02 -0.71 -27.23
N ALA A 206 10.28 -1.93 -27.72
CA ALA A 206 9.65 -2.46 -28.92
C ALA A 206 8.14 -2.68 -28.72
N MET A 207 7.72 -3.18 -27.56
CA MET A 207 6.30 -3.38 -27.23
C MET A 207 5.54 -2.06 -27.14
N TYR A 208 6.21 -0.98 -26.73
CA TYR A 208 5.61 0.34 -26.65
C TYR A 208 5.43 0.98 -28.04
N HIS A 209 6.47 0.96 -28.88
CA HIS A 209 6.44 1.64 -30.19
C HIS A 209 5.86 0.78 -31.32
N LEU A 210 5.97 -0.55 -31.21
CA LEU A 210 5.52 -1.49 -32.24
C LEU A 210 4.64 -2.58 -31.63
N PRO A 211 3.48 -2.21 -31.03
CA PRO A 211 2.63 -3.16 -30.30
C PRO A 211 2.08 -4.27 -31.19
N HIS A 212 2.07 -4.10 -32.51
CA HIS A 212 1.59 -5.06 -33.50
C HIS A 212 2.59 -6.16 -33.84
N SER A 213 3.90 -5.88 -33.82
CA SER A 213 4.93 -6.82 -34.27
C SER A 213 5.65 -7.55 -33.14
N SER A 214 5.57 -7.01 -31.93
CA SER A 214 6.28 -7.50 -30.75
C SER A 214 5.39 -8.22 -29.73
N CYS A 215 4.07 -8.19 -29.94
CA CYS A 215 3.16 -9.11 -29.26
C CYS A 215 3.23 -10.46 -29.97
N GLY A 216 3.66 -11.52 -29.29
CA GLY A 216 3.67 -12.89 -29.83
C GLY A 216 2.27 -13.49 -30.05
N ARG A 217 1.25 -12.65 -30.32
CA ARG A 217 -0.13 -13.03 -30.62
C ARG A 217 -0.64 -12.18 -31.79
N ASN A 218 -1.35 -12.84 -32.69
CA ASN A 218 -1.86 -12.34 -33.96
C ASN A 218 -2.41 -10.89 -33.89
N VAL A 219 -1.94 -10.04 -34.80
CA VAL A 219 -2.27 -8.62 -34.96
C VAL A 219 -3.78 -8.36 -35.10
N SER A 220 -4.54 -9.40 -35.47
CA SER A 220 -6.00 -9.37 -35.53
C SER A 220 -6.67 -8.98 -34.21
N PHE A 221 -6.13 -9.38 -33.05
CA PHE A 221 -6.77 -9.11 -31.75
C PHE A 221 -6.76 -7.63 -31.32
N VAL A 222 -5.73 -6.88 -31.70
CA VAL A 222 -5.64 -5.43 -31.42
C VAL A 222 -6.59 -4.66 -32.36
N MET A 223 -6.76 -5.11 -33.60
CA MET A 223 -7.68 -4.50 -34.56
C MET A 223 -9.15 -4.88 -34.31
N GLU A 224 -9.43 -6.10 -33.85
CA GLU A 224 -10.79 -6.61 -33.64
C GLU A 224 -11.47 -5.97 -32.42
N ASN A 225 -10.70 -5.55 -31.41
CA ASN A 225 -11.21 -4.80 -30.26
C ASN A 225 -11.22 -3.27 -30.45
N ALA A 226 -10.54 -2.75 -31.48
CA ALA A 226 -10.64 -1.34 -31.86
C ALA A 226 -11.88 -1.05 -32.72
N ARG A 227 -12.57 -2.08 -33.23
CA ARG A 227 -13.64 -1.97 -34.24
C ARG A 227 -14.99 -2.60 -33.85
N LYS A 228 -15.24 -2.97 -32.60
CA LYS A 228 -16.59 -3.44 -32.20
C LYS A 228 -17.41 -2.29 -31.61
N PRO A 229 -18.28 -1.61 -32.39
CA PRO A 229 -19.46 -1.00 -31.80
C PRO A 229 -20.32 -2.16 -31.27
N LEU A 230 -20.66 -2.11 -29.98
CA LEU A 230 -21.56 -3.07 -29.36
C LEU A 230 -22.96 -2.87 -29.94
N GLY A 231 -23.34 -3.76 -30.85
CA GLY A 231 -24.70 -3.94 -31.32
C GLY A 231 -25.32 -5.20 -30.70
N GLU A 232 -26.43 -4.97 -30.01
CA GLU A 232 -27.63 -5.80 -29.87
C GLU A 232 -27.53 -7.20 -29.24
N ASP A 233 -28.13 -7.31 -28.05
CA ASP A 233 -29.09 -8.38 -27.77
C ASP A 233 -30.26 -7.82 -26.93
N GLN A 234 -31.47 -8.09 -27.42
CA GLN A 234 -32.77 -7.57 -26.98
C GLN A 234 -33.26 -8.25 -25.70
N ALA A 235 -33.87 -7.46 -24.79
CA ALA A 235 -35.18 -7.76 -24.20
C ALA A 235 -35.73 -6.55 -23.40
N SER A 236 -36.82 -5.96 -23.91
CA SER A 236 -38.03 -5.50 -23.19
C SER A 236 -37.87 -4.49 -22.02
N CYS A 237 -38.59 -3.36 -21.90
CA CYS A 237 -39.69 -2.72 -22.62
C CYS A 237 -39.82 -1.28 -22.08
N GLN A 238 -40.49 -0.45 -22.88
CA GLN A 238 -41.22 0.80 -22.61
C GLN A 238 -40.60 2.09 -23.14
N ALA A 239 -41.46 2.81 -23.85
CA ALA A 239 -41.16 3.70 -24.94
C ALA A 239 -41.65 5.13 -24.69
N VAL A 240 -41.03 6.05 -25.44
CA VAL A 240 -41.43 7.41 -25.89
C VAL A 240 -41.60 8.55 -24.86
N PRO A 241 -41.37 9.84 -25.22
CA PRO A 241 -41.12 10.35 -26.57
C PRO A 241 -39.91 11.26 -26.82
N ARG A 242 -39.53 11.20 -28.10
CA ARG A 242 -38.77 12.15 -28.90
C ARG A 242 -39.45 13.52 -28.84
N VAL A 243 -38.69 14.58 -28.58
CA VAL A 243 -39.08 15.95 -28.91
C VAL A 243 -38.02 16.50 -29.84
N THR A 244 -38.47 16.84 -31.05
CA THR A 244 -37.78 17.61 -32.07
C THR A 244 -37.67 19.07 -31.65
N ASP A 245 -36.80 19.77 -32.37
CA ASP A 245 -36.69 21.22 -32.49
C ASP A 245 -35.68 21.94 -31.58
N ALA A 246 -34.60 22.29 -32.28
CA ALA A 246 -33.77 23.46 -32.18
C ALA A 246 -34.10 24.47 -31.07
N CYS A 247 -33.12 24.70 -30.20
CA CYS A 247 -32.82 26.06 -29.76
C CYS A 247 -31.30 26.18 -29.61
N ALA A 248 -30.69 26.98 -30.49
CA ALA A 248 -29.32 27.41 -30.35
C ALA A 248 -29.23 28.45 -29.24
N VAL A 249 -28.37 28.24 -28.23
CA VAL A 249 -27.81 29.31 -27.39
C VAL A 249 -26.37 28.92 -26.98
N PRO A 250 -25.40 29.87 -27.04
CA PRO A 250 -23.98 29.57 -27.02
C PRO A 250 -23.43 29.49 -25.58
N GLY A 251 -22.78 28.38 -25.25
CA GLY A 251 -22.19 28.14 -23.93
C GLY A 251 -20.69 27.91 -24.03
N LYS A 252 -19.92 28.95 -23.68
CA LYS A 252 -18.45 28.99 -23.60
C LYS A 252 -17.87 27.67 -23.08
N SER A 253 -16.97 27.05 -23.84
CA SER A 253 -16.08 25.99 -23.33
C SER A 253 -15.37 26.53 -22.10
N ALA A 254 -15.67 25.97 -20.92
CA ALA A 254 -14.94 26.36 -19.71
C ALA A 254 -13.45 26.11 -19.95
N SER A 255 -12.62 27.14 -19.75
CA SER A 255 -11.16 27.03 -19.84
C SER A 255 -10.70 25.83 -19.02
N ALA A 256 -9.69 25.10 -19.51
CA ALA A 256 -9.10 23.95 -18.83
C ALA A 256 -8.74 24.25 -17.36
N VAL A 257 -8.45 25.53 -17.04
CA VAL A 257 -8.21 26.04 -15.69
C VAL A 257 -9.45 25.96 -14.80
N VAL A 258 -10.63 26.34 -15.31
CA VAL A 258 -11.90 26.28 -14.56
C VAL A 258 -12.30 24.82 -14.30
N GLN A 259 -12.06 23.93 -15.27
CA GLN A 259 -12.30 22.50 -15.11
C GLN A 259 -11.33 21.87 -14.10
N PHE A 260 -10.06 22.27 -14.11
CA PHE A 260 -9.05 21.86 -13.12
C PHE A 260 -9.47 22.26 -11.69
N MET A 261 -9.92 23.50 -11.49
CA MET A 261 -10.35 23.97 -10.16
C MET A 261 -11.60 23.22 -9.67
N LYS A 262 -12.60 23.03 -10.55
CA LYS A 262 -13.82 22.27 -10.21
C LYS A 262 -13.52 20.81 -9.89
N TYR A 263 -12.60 20.18 -10.62
CA TYR A 263 -12.13 18.83 -10.32
C TYR A 263 -11.35 18.77 -9.00
N ARG A 264 -10.47 19.74 -8.75
CA ARG A 264 -9.70 19.84 -7.50
C ARG A 264 -10.63 19.85 -6.29
N GLU A 265 -11.71 20.64 -6.34
CA GLU A 265 -12.75 20.71 -5.30
C GLU A 265 -13.53 19.40 -5.15
N LEU A 266 -14.03 18.82 -6.26
CA LEU A 266 -14.73 17.53 -6.28
C LEU A 266 -13.87 16.38 -5.72
N LYS A 267 -12.59 16.35 -6.06
CA LYS A 267 -11.68 15.36 -5.50
C LYS A 267 -11.27 15.69 -4.09
N GLU A 268 -11.27 16.95 -3.66
CA GLU A 268 -11.06 17.30 -2.26
C GLU A 268 -12.23 16.84 -1.38
N THR A 269 -13.46 16.87 -1.88
CA THR A 269 -14.64 16.30 -1.19
C THR A 269 -14.65 14.78 -1.20
N GLU A 270 -14.33 14.11 -2.31
CA GLU A 270 -14.07 12.66 -2.33
C GLU A 270 -12.90 12.30 -1.40
N ARG A 271 -11.82 13.09 -1.38
CA ARG A 271 -10.72 12.90 -0.43
C ARG A 271 -11.18 13.04 1.01
N LYS A 272 -12.08 13.96 1.36
CA LYS A 272 -12.68 14.04 2.71
C LYS A 272 -13.47 12.79 3.09
N THR A 273 -14.05 12.07 2.13
CA THR A 273 -14.75 10.80 2.40
C THR A 273 -13.79 9.61 2.53
N PHE A 274 -12.67 9.60 1.79
CA PHE A 274 -11.57 8.63 1.94
C PHE A 274 -10.64 8.91 3.14
N SER A 275 -10.49 10.20 3.50
CA SER A 275 -9.73 10.75 4.61
C SER A 275 -10.60 10.99 5.84
N LYS A 276 -11.68 10.22 5.99
CA LYS A 276 -11.90 9.71 7.34
C LYS A 276 -10.65 8.90 7.63
N SER A 277 -9.67 9.55 8.28
CA SER A 277 -8.85 8.91 9.30
C SER A 277 -9.76 7.86 9.89
N LYS A 278 -9.45 6.57 9.73
CA LYS A 278 -10.20 5.53 10.42
C LYS A 278 -10.35 6.06 11.83
N LYS A 279 -11.53 6.59 12.17
CA LYS A 279 -11.84 7.06 13.51
C LYS A 279 -11.48 5.84 14.31
N LYS A 280 -10.39 5.88 15.12
CA LYS A 280 -9.74 4.69 15.73
C LYS A 280 -10.88 3.80 16.16
N SER A 281 -11.22 2.83 15.32
CA SER A 281 -12.41 2.07 15.56
C SER A 281 -11.91 1.19 16.68
N ASN A 282 -12.50 1.29 17.87
CA ASN A 282 -12.32 0.35 18.99
C ASN A 282 -12.73 -1.04 18.51
N LYS A 283 -11.95 -1.57 17.58
CA LYS A 283 -12.07 -2.92 17.06
C LYS A 283 -11.34 -3.76 18.08
N PRO A 284 -12.00 -4.77 18.64
CA PRO A 284 -11.36 -5.66 19.57
C PRO A 284 -10.13 -6.27 18.89
N VAL A 285 -8.99 -6.18 19.57
CA VAL A 285 -7.71 -6.74 19.14
C VAL A 285 -7.48 -8.08 19.80
N LYS A 286 -6.73 -8.97 19.16
CA LYS A 286 -6.45 -10.30 19.67
C LYS A 286 -5.05 -10.33 20.32
N ILE A 287 -4.99 -10.72 21.59
CA ILE A 287 -3.76 -11.00 22.34
C ILE A 287 -3.80 -12.45 22.87
N SER A 288 -2.72 -12.89 23.51
CA SER A 288 -2.64 -14.19 24.18
C SER A 288 -2.49 -14.02 25.69
N VAL A 289 -3.20 -14.84 26.48
CA VAL A 289 -3.09 -14.87 27.94
C VAL A 289 -2.83 -16.30 28.40
N GLY A 290 -1.74 -16.49 29.16
CA GLY A 290 -1.34 -17.78 29.72
C GLY A 290 -1.44 -17.84 31.24
N ILE A 291 -1.24 -19.04 31.80
CA ILE A 291 -1.10 -19.26 33.24
C ILE A 291 0.39 -19.44 33.57
N MET A 292 0.87 -18.80 34.63
CA MET A 292 2.19 -19.03 35.22
C MET A 292 2.02 -19.66 36.61
N ASN A 293 2.80 -20.71 36.88
CA ASN A 293 2.87 -21.33 38.20
C ASN A 293 4.29 -21.24 38.76
N LYS A 294 4.39 -21.33 40.08
CA LYS A 294 5.68 -21.45 40.76
C LYS A 294 6.36 -22.78 40.44
N THR A 295 7.67 -22.69 40.18
CA THR A 295 8.56 -23.84 40.08
C THR A 295 9.77 -23.63 41.00
N LYS A 296 10.59 -24.68 41.20
CA LYS A 296 11.83 -24.61 42.00
C LYS A 296 12.77 -23.46 41.59
N ASN A 297 12.68 -23.00 40.33
CA ASN A 297 13.54 -21.97 39.75
C ASN A 297 12.77 -20.66 39.44
N GLY A 298 11.66 -20.41 40.14
CA GLY A 298 10.81 -19.22 39.96
C GLY A 298 9.53 -19.45 39.16
N LEU A 299 8.83 -18.37 38.80
CA LEU A 299 7.58 -18.42 38.03
C LEU A 299 7.86 -18.84 36.59
N ARG A 300 7.14 -19.85 36.09
CA ARG A 300 7.26 -20.32 34.71
C ARG A 300 5.89 -20.44 34.03
N PRO A 301 5.79 -20.08 32.73
CA PRO A 301 4.58 -20.32 31.94
C PRO A 301 4.22 -21.82 31.88
N MET A 302 2.95 -22.14 32.11
CA MET A 302 2.43 -23.49 31.89
C MET A 302 2.25 -23.77 30.40
N ARG A 303 2.87 -24.84 29.93
CA ARG A 303 2.75 -25.27 28.52
C ARG A 303 1.31 -25.71 28.24
N GLY A 304 0.73 -25.22 27.13
CA GLY A 304 -0.62 -25.59 26.70
C GLY A 304 -1.75 -24.75 27.32
N LYS A 305 -1.48 -23.92 28.33
CA LYS A 305 -2.48 -23.08 29.00
C LYS A 305 -2.53 -21.64 28.46
N ASN A 306 -2.08 -21.42 27.23
CA ASN A 306 -2.04 -20.10 26.59
C ASN A 306 -3.23 -19.93 25.62
N LEU A 307 -4.11 -18.98 25.92
CA LEU A 307 -5.39 -18.81 25.23
C LEU A 307 -5.48 -17.46 24.51
N PRO A 308 -6.10 -17.41 23.31
CA PRO A 308 -6.38 -16.16 22.65
C PRO A 308 -7.53 -15.40 23.33
N LEU A 309 -7.32 -14.11 23.58
CA LEU A 309 -8.30 -13.19 24.15
C LEU A 309 -8.53 -11.99 23.23
N HIS A 310 -9.79 -11.62 23.02
CA HIS A 310 -10.17 -10.40 22.31
C HIS A 310 -10.39 -9.28 23.32
N VAL A 311 -9.68 -8.17 23.16
CA VAL A 311 -9.57 -7.09 24.15
C VAL A 311 -9.69 -5.74 23.46
N ASP A 312 -10.16 -4.72 24.18
CA ASP A 312 -10.09 -3.34 23.68
C ASP A 312 -8.69 -2.76 23.99
N PRO A 313 -8.03 -2.05 23.06
CA PRO A 313 -6.78 -1.36 23.33
C PRO A 313 -6.83 -0.40 24.55
N GLN A 314 -8.00 0.08 24.95
CA GLN A 314 -8.17 0.96 26.10
C GLN A 314 -8.38 0.22 27.44
N TRP A 315 -8.42 -1.11 27.45
CA TRP A 315 -8.62 -1.86 28.69
C TRP A 315 -7.49 -1.67 29.68
N SER A 316 -7.86 -1.45 30.94
CA SER A 316 -6.96 -1.44 32.09
C SER A 316 -6.53 -2.86 32.49
N SER A 317 -5.56 -2.95 33.39
CA SER A 317 -5.10 -4.23 33.94
C SER A 317 -6.22 -5.00 34.64
N GLU A 318 -7.13 -4.33 35.34
CA GLU A 318 -8.26 -4.92 36.06
C GLU A 318 -9.29 -5.55 35.10
N GLN A 319 -9.67 -4.81 34.05
CA GLN A 319 -10.60 -5.30 33.03
C GLN A 319 -10.02 -6.49 32.28
N LEU A 320 -8.72 -6.42 31.98
CA LEU A 320 -8.00 -7.50 31.31
C LEU A 320 -7.89 -8.74 32.20
N LEU A 321 -7.60 -8.58 33.49
CA LEU A 321 -7.54 -9.68 34.46
C LEU A 321 -8.89 -10.39 34.58
N ALA A 322 -9.98 -9.65 34.73
CA ALA A 322 -11.33 -10.23 34.82
C ALA A 322 -11.69 -11.04 33.56
N ALA A 323 -11.39 -10.51 32.37
CA ALA A 323 -11.63 -11.20 31.11
C ALA A 323 -10.72 -12.43 30.92
N ALA A 324 -9.46 -12.34 31.34
CA ALA A 324 -8.52 -13.45 31.33
C ALA A 324 -8.97 -14.59 32.26
N LEU A 325 -9.38 -14.28 33.48
CA LEU A 325 -9.89 -15.25 34.45
C LEU A 325 -11.12 -15.96 33.94
N LYS A 326 -12.10 -15.21 33.42
CA LYS A 326 -13.29 -15.81 32.82
C LYS A 326 -12.91 -16.77 31.68
N LYS A 327 -12.03 -16.33 30.78
CA LYS A 327 -11.62 -17.15 29.62
C LYS A 327 -10.86 -18.41 30.02
N GLN A 328 -10.03 -18.31 31.07
CA GLN A 328 -9.26 -19.43 31.59
C GLN A 328 -10.17 -20.41 32.37
N LYS A 329 -11.09 -19.93 33.22
CA LYS A 329 -12.07 -20.78 33.91
C LYS A 329 -13.01 -21.52 32.94
N ASP A 330 -13.45 -20.86 31.88
CA ASP A 330 -14.30 -21.48 30.85
C ASP A 330 -13.59 -22.63 30.09
N PHE A 331 -12.25 -22.58 29.98
CA PHE A 331 -11.46 -23.54 29.21
C PHE A 331 -10.74 -24.58 30.07
N ASN A 332 -10.33 -24.21 31.28
CA ASN A 332 -9.60 -25.03 32.23
C ASN A 332 -10.47 -25.26 33.46
N GLN A 333 -11.16 -26.40 33.50
CA GLN A 333 -11.99 -26.82 34.64
C GLN A 333 -11.16 -27.15 35.90
N ASP A 334 -9.84 -27.30 35.75
CA ASP A 334 -8.83 -27.58 36.78
C ASP A 334 -8.20 -26.32 37.39
N MET A 335 -8.79 -25.14 37.14
CA MET A 335 -8.25 -23.89 37.65
C MET A 335 -8.54 -23.74 39.16
N GLU A 336 -7.49 -23.53 39.95
CA GLU A 336 -7.59 -23.33 41.40
C GLU A 336 -8.39 -22.07 41.72
N ASP A 337 -9.30 -22.15 42.70
CA ASP A 337 -10.01 -20.99 43.20
C ASP A 337 -9.09 -20.19 44.15
N GLY A 338 -8.81 -18.95 43.77
CA GLY A 338 -7.92 -18.07 44.50
C GLY A 338 -7.89 -16.67 43.90
N GLU A 339 -7.17 -15.76 44.55
CA GLU A 339 -6.92 -14.41 44.04
C GLU A 339 -5.79 -14.45 43.01
N TYR A 340 -6.02 -13.89 41.82
CA TYR A 340 -5.06 -13.90 40.73
C TYR A 340 -4.58 -12.50 40.39
N VAL A 341 -3.35 -12.42 39.87
CA VAL A 341 -2.71 -11.18 39.44
C VAL A 341 -2.19 -11.32 38.02
N LEU A 342 -2.15 -10.19 37.30
CA LEU A 342 -1.67 -10.13 35.94
C LEU A 342 -0.16 -9.83 35.91
N LEU A 343 0.59 -10.56 35.08
CA LEU A 343 2.05 -10.54 34.99
C LEU A 343 2.54 -10.31 33.56
N TYR A 344 3.67 -9.62 33.46
CA TYR A 344 4.48 -9.54 32.24
C TYR A 344 5.24 -10.85 31.98
N PRO A 345 5.81 -11.06 30.77
CA PRO A 345 6.57 -12.27 30.43
C PRO A 345 7.80 -12.54 31.33
N ASP A 346 8.34 -11.52 31.97
CA ASP A 346 9.45 -11.63 32.93
C ASP A 346 8.98 -12.00 34.36
N GLY A 347 7.67 -12.14 34.58
CA GLY A 347 7.08 -12.49 35.87
C GLY A 347 6.96 -11.31 36.85
N SER A 348 7.08 -10.06 36.36
CA SER A 348 6.76 -8.85 37.12
C SER A 348 5.27 -8.52 37.05
N GLN A 349 4.72 -7.94 38.13
CA GLN A 349 3.30 -7.60 38.21
C GLN A 349 2.94 -6.40 37.33
N ILE A 350 1.84 -6.51 36.58
CA ILE A 350 1.34 -5.42 35.75
C ILE A 350 0.65 -4.39 36.64
N LYS A 351 1.31 -3.25 36.82
CA LYS A 351 0.74 -2.03 37.43
C LYS A 351 0.83 -0.87 36.43
N ASN A 352 2.07 -0.54 36.07
CA ASN A 352 2.41 0.49 35.09
C ASN A 352 3.12 -0.14 33.89
N ILE A 353 3.25 0.62 32.82
CA ILE A 353 4.05 0.23 31.66
C ILE A 353 5.53 0.12 32.08
N PRO A 354 6.26 -0.94 31.69
CA PRO A 354 7.62 -1.16 32.16
C PRO A 354 8.53 0.03 31.84
N GLY A 355 9.23 0.56 32.85
CA GLY A 355 10.13 1.70 32.71
C GLY A 355 9.48 3.09 32.73
N THR A 356 8.19 3.18 33.09
CA THR A 356 7.45 4.45 33.16
C THR A 356 6.46 4.47 34.34
N ASP A 357 6.00 5.67 34.71
CA ASP A 357 4.93 5.85 35.71
C ASP A 357 3.52 5.86 35.11
N THR A 358 3.39 5.60 33.80
CA THR A 358 2.08 5.60 33.13
C THR A 358 1.31 4.32 33.47
N PRO A 359 0.01 4.43 33.82
CA PRO A 359 -0.82 3.28 34.16
C PRO A 359 -0.95 2.34 32.97
N PHE A 360 -1.09 1.04 33.22
CA PHE A 360 -1.17 0.07 32.15
C PHE A 360 -2.46 0.19 31.32
N THR A 361 -2.29 0.37 30.01
CA THR A 361 -3.31 0.04 29.00
C THR A 361 -2.72 -0.86 27.92
N ILE A 362 -3.55 -1.70 27.30
CA ILE A 362 -3.10 -2.64 26.26
C ILE A 362 -2.53 -1.90 25.05
N GLY A 363 -3.09 -0.74 24.72
CA GLY A 363 -2.66 0.13 23.63
C GLY A 363 -1.27 0.72 23.87
N GLU A 364 -1.05 1.34 25.03
CA GLU A 364 0.23 1.97 25.35
C GLU A 364 1.32 0.91 25.58
N TYR A 365 0.99 -0.23 26.21
CA TYR A 365 1.94 -1.34 26.33
C TYR A 365 2.37 -1.87 24.96
N LYS A 366 1.45 -1.98 24.00
CA LYS A 366 1.76 -2.35 22.61
C LYS A 366 2.71 -1.33 21.95
N GLU A 367 2.56 -0.05 22.26
CA GLU A 367 3.44 1.01 21.74
C GLU A 367 4.83 0.94 22.36
N ALA A 368 4.92 0.73 23.68
CA ALA A 368 6.18 0.58 24.40
C ALA A 368 7.02 -0.62 23.91
N ILE A 369 6.39 -1.77 23.64
CA ILE A 369 7.11 -2.97 23.18
C ILE A 369 7.33 -3.02 21.65
N GLY A 370 6.66 -2.16 20.88
CA GLY A 370 6.76 -2.12 19.41
C GLY A 370 6.27 -3.36 18.66
N LYS A 371 5.56 -4.30 19.32
CA LYS A 371 5.09 -5.56 18.72
C LYS A 371 3.64 -5.44 18.23
N ALA A 372 3.24 -6.28 17.28
CA ALA A 372 1.84 -6.42 16.90
C ALA A 372 1.03 -7.08 18.03
N TYR A 373 -0.25 -6.72 18.21
CA TYR A 373 -1.12 -7.28 19.27
C TYR A 373 -1.11 -8.82 19.33
N GLN A 374 -1.11 -9.49 18.17
CA GLN A 374 -1.09 -10.96 18.08
C GLN A 374 0.18 -11.60 18.67
N ARG A 375 1.23 -10.83 18.90
CA ARG A 375 2.51 -11.26 19.49
C ARG A 375 2.65 -10.87 20.96
N ILE A 376 1.60 -10.29 21.54
CA ILE A 376 1.55 -9.95 22.97
C ILE A 376 1.06 -11.18 23.71
N THR A 377 1.85 -11.63 24.68
CA THR A 377 1.45 -12.66 25.64
C THR A 377 1.61 -12.10 27.04
N LEU A 378 0.55 -12.16 27.82
CA LEU A 378 0.54 -11.79 29.24
C LEU A 378 0.15 -13.02 30.05
N TYR A 379 0.40 -13.01 31.36
CA TYR A 379 0.20 -14.18 32.20
C TYR A 379 -0.64 -13.84 33.42
N ILE A 380 -1.41 -14.81 33.91
CA ILE A 380 -2.04 -14.75 35.23
C ILE A 380 -1.38 -15.77 36.15
N CYS A 381 -1.32 -15.45 37.43
CA CYS A 381 -0.73 -16.29 38.48
C CYS A 381 -1.50 -16.08 39.78
N THR A 382 -1.55 -17.09 40.65
CA THR A 382 -2.15 -16.94 41.99
C THR A 382 -1.31 -16.00 42.84
N LEU A 383 -1.97 -15.24 43.71
CA LEU A 383 -1.32 -14.27 44.58
C LEU A 383 -0.37 -14.96 45.58
N GLU A 384 -0.67 -16.19 46.00
CA GLU A 384 0.19 -17.05 46.82
C GLU A 384 1.52 -17.41 46.11
N ASP A 385 1.44 -17.79 44.83
CA ASP A 385 2.61 -18.09 44.01
C ASP A 385 3.47 -16.85 43.76
N LEU A 386 2.85 -15.67 43.66
CA LEU A 386 3.58 -14.40 43.53
C LEU A 386 4.25 -13.97 44.83
N LEU A 387 3.54 -13.98 45.97
CA LEU A 387 4.03 -13.51 47.27
C LEU A 387 5.09 -14.42 47.87
N SER A 388 5.07 -15.71 47.53
CA SER A 388 6.09 -16.66 47.97
C SER A 388 7.47 -16.44 47.31
N LYS A 389 7.66 -15.34 46.56
CA LYS A 389 8.96 -14.75 46.21
C LYS A 389 9.66 -14.04 47.38
N SER A 390 8.96 -13.75 48.50
CA SER A 390 9.52 -12.96 49.61
C SER A 390 10.14 -13.77 50.77
N LYS A 391 10.16 -15.10 50.69
CA LYS A 391 10.85 -15.97 51.65
C LYS A 391 11.96 -16.69 50.92
N TYR A 392 13.13 -16.06 50.80
CA TYR A 392 14.48 -16.64 50.92
C TYR A 392 15.49 -15.50 50.90
#